data_AF-A0A9P7GZ02-F1
#
_entry.id   AF-A0A9P7GZ02-F1
#
_cell.length_a   1.000
_cell.length_b   1.000
_cell.length_c   1.000
_cell.angle_alpha   90.00
_cell.angle_beta   90.00
_cell.angle_gamma   90.00
#
_symmetry.space_group_name_H-M   'P 1'
#
loop_
_entity.id
_entity.type
_entity.pdbx_description
1 polymer ?
#
loop_
_entity_poly.entity_id
_entity_poly.type
_entity_poly.pdbx_seq_one_letter_code
_entity_poly.pdbx_strand_id
1 'polypeptide(L)'
;MRASFDFALLLLVNALAVKAQSCPEIHIFGARETSVAPGFGSAGALVDQIIAAHPGATSEAINYPACGGQASCGGVQYGDSAKQGTEAVTTAVNGLNQRCPDTKIVLVGYSQGGQIMDNNICGGPDNGAGISDASVPLSASAVQQVKAVIMLGNPRFVSGLPYGVGTCKAGGFDARPAGFSCPNADKVQIYCDSQDPFCCNGNDSAHHQQYVTIYGSQALQFVNSKL
;
A
#
# COMPACT_ATOMS: atom_id res chain seq x y z
N MET A 1 11.44 19.59 -70.16
CA MET A 1 11.36 18.47 -69.20
C MET A 1 12.54 18.56 -68.26
N ARG A 2 12.34 19.08 -67.04
CA ARG A 2 13.30 19.03 -65.94
C ARG A 2 12.53 18.43 -64.76
N ALA A 3 12.89 17.21 -64.39
CA ALA A 3 12.36 16.55 -63.21
C ALA A 3 13.22 16.99 -62.02
N SER A 4 12.62 17.78 -61.13
CA SER A 4 13.19 18.06 -59.82
C SER A 4 12.84 16.88 -58.90
N PHE A 5 13.86 16.16 -58.43
CA PHE A 5 13.73 15.20 -57.35
C PHE A 5 13.70 15.97 -56.02
N ASP A 6 12.52 16.12 -55.42
CA ASP A 6 12.40 16.64 -54.06
C ASP A 6 12.80 15.57 -53.05
N PHE A 7 14.05 15.69 -52.62
CA PHE A 7 14.70 14.90 -51.59
C PHE A 7 14.48 15.56 -50.22
N ALA A 8 13.22 15.66 -49.75
CA ALA A 8 12.95 16.28 -48.45
C ALA A 8 11.61 15.88 -47.83
N LEU A 9 11.33 14.59 -47.66
CA LEU A 9 10.22 14.17 -46.80
C LEU A 9 10.47 12.82 -46.13
N LEU A 10 11.53 12.72 -45.33
CA LEU A 10 11.86 11.50 -44.59
C LEU A 10 12.47 11.75 -43.20
N LEU A 11 12.07 12.83 -42.51
CA LEU A 11 12.65 13.22 -41.21
C LEU A 11 11.61 13.66 -40.16
N LEU A 12 10.39 13.12 -40.15
CA LEU A 12 9.33 13.62 -39.25
C LEU A 12 8.52 12.56 -38.48
N VAL A 13 9.09 11.40 -38.11
CA VAL A 13 8.35 10.46 -37.22
C VAL A 13 9.18 9.83 -36.09
N ASN A 14 10.42 10.25 -35.83
CA ASN A 14 11.27 9.58 -34.82
C ASN A 14 11.60 10.40 -33.56
N ALA A 15 10.80 11.43 -33.23
CA ALA A 15 11.00 12.20 -31.99
C ALA A 15 9.79 12.19 -31.03
N LEU A 16 8.66 11.57 -31.40
CA LEU A 16 7.53 11.34 -30.47
C LEU A 16 7.61 9.98 -29.77
N ALA A 17 8.66 9.19 -30.03
CA ALA A 17 9.05 8.07 -29.19
C ALA A 17 9.73 8.55 -27.89
N VAL A 18 9.22 9.63 -27.28
CA VAL A 18 9.37 9.85 -25.85
C VAL A 18 8.49 8.79 -25.21
N LYS A 19 9.10 7.61 -25.01
CA LYS A 19 8.68 6.49 -24.17
C LYS A 19 7.30 6.73 -23.52
N ALA A 20 6.22 6.43 -24.24
CA ALA A 20 4.98 6.09 -23.58
C ALA A 20 5.36 4.88 -22.71
N GLN A 21 5.59 5.12 -21.42
CA GLN A 21 5.80 4.05 -20.48
C GLN A 21 4.51 3.23 -20.57
N SER A 22 4.55 2.08 -21.24
CA SER A 22 3.38 1.22 -21.36
C SER A 22 2.89 0.94 -19.95
N CYS A 23 1.64 1.31 -19.67
CA CYS A 23 1.05 1.09 -18.36
C CYS A 23 1.13 -0.41 -18.02
N PRO A 24 1.61 -0.76 -16.83
CA PRO A 24 1.68 -2.16 -16.43
C PRO A 24 0.25 -2.69 -16.24
N GLU A 25 0.03 -3.98 -16.48
CA GLU A 25 -1.26 -4.59 -16.14
C GLU A 25 -1.50 -4.51 -14.61
N ILE A 26 -0.45 -4.77 -13.83
CA ILE A 26 -0.47 -4.80 -12.37
C ILE A 26 0.62 -3.88 -11.83
N HIS A 27 0.27 -3.04 -10.85
CA HIS A 27 1.21 -2.23 -10.10
C HIS A 27 1.01 -2.41 -8.60
N ILE A 28 2.12 -2.58 -7.87
CA ILE A 28 2.13 -2.80 -6.42
C ILE A 28 2.72 -1.57 -5.72
N PHE A 29 1.97 -0.99 -4.79
CA PHE A 29 2.51 -0.04 -3.83
C PHE A 29 2.87 -0.73 -2.53
N GLY A 30 4.11 -0.58 -2.08
CA GLY A 30 4.56 -1.12 -0.79
C GLY A 30 4.88 -0.02 0.21
N ALA A 31 4.45 -0.16 1.47
CA ALA A 31 4.76 0.77 2.54
C ALA A 31 5.44 0.06 3.72
N ARG A 32 6.63 0.56 4.06
CA ARG A 32 7.47 0.08 5.16
C ARG A 32 6.94 0.45 6.55
N GLU A 33 7.44 -0.27 7.53
CA GLU A 33 7.31 -0.06 8.96
C GLU A 33 8.18 1.09 9.49
N THR A 34 7.90 1.49 10.74
CA THR A 34 8.56 2.61 11.42
C THR A 34 10.07 2.41 11.58
N SER A 35 10.83 3.50 11.48
CA SER A 35 12.30 3.59 11.62
C SER A 35 13.13 2.91 10.53
N VAL A 36 12.51 2.23 9.57
CA VAL A 36 13.21 1.62 8.44
C VAL A 36 13.58 2.69 7.40
N ALA A 37 14.73 2.51 6.75
CA ALA A 37 15.19 3.40 5.69
C ALA A 37 14.21 3.41 4.49
N PRO A 38 14.20 4.46 3.65
CA PRO A 38 13.34 4.53 2.46
C PRO A 38 13.41 3.27 1.59
N GLY A 39 12.25 2.76 1.17
CA GLY A 39 12.10 1.49 0.47
C GLY A 39 10.87 0.74 0.97
N PHE A 40 10.81 -0.56 0.65
CA PHE A 40 9.65 -1.41 0.99
C PHE A 40 9.65 -1.90 2.45
N GLY A 41 10.81 -1.93 3.11
CA GLY A 41 10.95 -2.57 4.43
C GLY A 41 10.48 -4.03 4.41
N SER A 42 9.84 -4.47 5.48
CA SER A 42 9.34 -5.84 5.63
C SER A 42 8.19 -6.18 4.66
N ALA A 43 7.52 -5.18 4.06
CA ALA A 43 6.57 -5.41 2.98
C ALA A 43 7.24 -5.97 1.71
N GLY A 44 8.54 -5.71 1.52
CA GLY A 44 9.29 -6.04 0.29
C GLY A 44 9.23 -7.52 -0.08
N ALA A 45 9.35 -8.42 0.89
CA ALA A 45 9.31 -9.85 0.61
C ALA A 45 7.96 -10.31 0.00
N LEU A 46 6.83 -9.71 0.39
CA LEU A 46 5.54 -10.01 -0.23
C LEU A 46 5.38 -9.30 -1.59
N VAL A 47 5.91 -8.08 -1.74
CA VAL A 47 5.98 -7.40 -3.05
C VAL A 47 6.74 -8.27 -4.06
N ASP A 48 7.90 -8.80 -3.67
CA ASP A 48 8.72 -9.69 -4.50
C ASP A 48 7.98 -10.98 -4.87
N GLN A 49 7.24 -11.58 -3.93
CA GLN A 49 6.40 -12.75 -4.19
C GLN A 49 5.31 -12.46 -5.23
N ILE A 50 4.65 -11.29 -5.16
CA ILE A 50 3.63 -10.89 -6.13
C ILE A 50 4.25 -10.62 -7.50
N ILE A 51 5.37 -9.89 -7.56
CA ILE A 51 6.10 -9.63 -8.81
C ILE A 51 6.53 -10.94 -9.49
N ALA A 52 7.06 -11.89 -8.71
CA ALA A 52 7.48 -13.19 -9.23
C ALA A 52 6.31 -14.02 -9.79
N ALA A 53 5.11 -13.88 -9.21
CA ALA A 53 3.91 -14.58 -9.66
C ALA A 53 3.25 -13.95 -10.89
N HIS A 54 3.51 -12.67 -11.19
CA HIS A 54 2.85 -11.90 -12.25
C HIS A 54 3.88 -11.24 -13.18
N PRO A 55 4.38 -11.94 -14.21
CA PRO A 55 5.35 -11.39 -15.15
C PRO A 55 4.86 -10.08 -15.79
N GLY A 56 5.69 -9.03 -15.71
CA GLY A 56 5.35 -7.69 -16.22
C GLY A 56 4.67 -6.78 -15.20
N ALA A 57 4.33 -7.28 -14.01
CA ALA A 57 3.97 -6.42 -12.89
C ALA A 57 5.14 -5.51 -12.49
N THR A 58 4.82 -4.35 -11.94
CA THR A 58 5.79 -3.35 -11.47
C THR A 58 5.46 -2.92 -10.04
N SER A 59 6.40 -2.29 -9.35
CA SER A 59 6.18 -1.86 -7.96
C SER A 59 6.89 -0.57 -7.64
N GLU A 60 6.32 0.21 -6.73
CA GLU A 60 6.98 1.37 -6.11
C GLU A 60 6.72 1.46 -4.61
N ALA A 61 7.70 1.95 -3.87
CA ALA A 61 7.58 2.13 -2.43
C ALA A 61 6.94 3.49 -2.12
N ILE A 62 6.03 3.52 -1.14
CA ILE A 62 5.50 4.77 -0.61
C ILE A 62 6.62 5.50 0.14
N ASN A 63 7.00 6.66 -0.40
CA ASN A 63 7.97 7.53 0.23
C ASN A 63 7.28 8.45 1.24
N TYR A 64 7.39 8.10 2.51
CA TYR A 64 6.88 8.87 3.65
C TYR A 64 7.86 8.76 4.83
N PRO A 65 7.71 9.55 5.91
CA PRO A 65 8.69 9.57 7.00
C PRO A 65 8.93 8.19 7.65
N ALA A 66 7.89 7.35 7.78
CA ALA A 66 7.91 6.09 8.52
C ALA A 66 8.64 6.23 9.86
N CYS A 67 8.21 7.18 10.68
CA CYS A 67 8.92 7.58 11.90
C CYS A 67 7.98 7.60 13.11
N GLY A 68 8.57 7.52 14.29
CA GLY A 68 7.89 7.57 15.58
C GLY A 68 8.67 8.46 16.57
N GLY A 69 9.33 9.49 16.08
CA GLY A 69 10.16 10.42 16.86
C GLY A 69 11.65 10.09 16.88
N GLN A 70 12.09 8.99 16.26
CA GLN A 70 13.51 8.61 16.23
C GLN A 70 14.32 9.53 15.32
N ALA A 71 15.53 9.91 15.75
CA ALA A 71 16.42 10.75 14.96
C ALA A 71 16.84 10.10 13.63
N SER A 72 16.93 8.76 13.57
CA SER A 72 17.31 8.00 12.36
C SER A 72 16.36 8.17 11.19
N CYS A 73 15.10 8.55 11.44
CA CYS A 73 14.07 8.80 10.43
C CYS A 73 13.63 10.28 10.40
N GLY A 74 14.43 11.19 10.95
CA GLY A 74 14.19 12.63 10.90
C GLY A 74 13.38 13.21 12.06
N GLY A 75 13.07 12.41 13.10
CA GLY A 75 12.43 12.90 14.32
C GLY A 75 10.94 13.24 14.19
N VAL A 76 10.30 12.89 13.08
CA VAL A 76 8.86 13.10 12.87
C VAL A 76 8.07 12.21 13.84
N GLN A 77 7.13 12.80 14.58
CA GLN A 77 6.30 12.09 15.54
C GLN A 77 5.41 11.05 14.83
N TYR A 78 5.03 9.99 15.56
CA TYR A 78 4.31 8.86 14.97
C TYR A 78 3.03 9.29 14.25
N GLY A 79 2.19 10.09 14.91
CA GLY A 79 0.95 10.57 14.33
C GLY A 79 1.15 11.42 13.07
N ASP A 80 2.11 12.35 13.11
CA ASP A 80 2.46 13.18 11.95
C ASP A 80 3.01 12.33 10.79
N SER A 81 3.78 11.29 11.09
CA SER A 81 4.29 10.34 10.10
C SER A 81 3.15 9.55 9.46
N ALA A 82 2.23 9.02 10.26
CA ALA A 82 1.05 8.29 9.75
C ALA A 82 0.13 9.20 8.92
N LYS A 83 -0.04 10.46 9.31
CA LYS A 83 -0.79 11.45 8.54
C LYS A 83 -0.14 11.73 7.18
N GLN A 84 1.14 12.07 7.18
CA GLN A 84 1.91 12.31 5.94
C GLN A 84 1.95 11.07 5.04
N GLY A 85 2.06 9.88 5.64
CA GLY A 85 2.01 8.62 4.89
C GLY A 85 0.64 8.36 4.27
N THR A 86 -0.44 8.69 4.97
CA THR A 86 -1.81 8.61 4.42
C THR A 86 -1.93 9.50 3.18
N GLU A 87 -1.47 10.75 3.25
CA GLU A 87 -1.45 11.70 2.14
C GLU A 87 -0.54 11.24 0.98
N ALA A 88 0.60 10.63 1.29
CA ALA A 88 1.55 10.09 0.30
C ALA A 88 0.94 8.93 -0.50
N VAL A 89 0.25 7.99 0.16
CA VAL A 89 -0.50 6.91 -0.51
C VAL A 89 -1.57 7.52 -1.41
N THR A 90 -2.36 8.48 -0.91
CA THR A 90 -3.42 9.12 -1.70
C THR A 90 -2.86 9.72 -3.00
N THR A 91 -1.75 10.46 -2.89
CA THR A 91 -1.11 11.10 -4.03
C THR A 91 -0.54 10.08 -5.03
N ALA A 92 0.17 9.07 -4.53
CA ALA A 92 0.84 8.09 -5.39
C ALA A 92 -0.18 7.22 -6.16
N VAL A 93 -1.19 6.70 -5.46
CA VAL A 93 -2.20 5.81 -6.04
C VAL A 93 -3.11 6.57 -7.01
N ASN A 94 -3.62 7.75 -6.63
CA ASN A 94 -4.43 8.57 -7.53
C ASN A 94 -3.62 9.02 -8.75
N GLY A 95 -2.34 9.37 -8.56
CA GLY A 95 -1.43 9.77 -9.63
C GLY A 95 -1.19 8.64 -10.64
N LEU A 96 -0.98 7.40 -10.17
CA LEU A 96 -0.88 6.25 -11.06
C LEU A 96 -2.19 6.01 -11.80
N ASN A 97 -3.33 5.99 -11.10
CA ASN A 97 -4.62 5.75 -11.73
C ASN A 97 -4.96 6.81 -12.79
N GLN A 98 -4.57 8.07 -12.60
CA GLN A 98 -4.74 9.11 -13.61
C GLN A 98 -3.92 8.85 -14.88
N ARG A 99 -2.67 8.37 -14.73
CA ARG A 99 -1.78 8.06 -15.87
C ARG A 99 -2.12 6.74 -16.54
N CYS A 100 -2.60 5.78 -15.76
CA CYS A 100 -2.83 4.39 -16.12
C CYS A 100 -4.17 3.91 -15.52
N PRO A 101 -5.31 4.35 -16.10
CA PRO A 101 -6.64 4.11 -15.52
C PRO A 101 -7.08 2.65 -15.51
N ASP A 102 -6.45 1.80 -16.32
CA ASP A 102 -6.75 0.37 -16.44
C ASP A 102 -5.80 -0.53 -15.64
N THR A 103 -4.72 0.02 -15.07
CA THR A 103 -3.77 -0.75 -14.26
C THR A 103 -4.46 -1.24 -12.98
N LYS A 104 -4.38 -2.55 -12.73
CA LYS A 104 -4.81 -3.17 -11.47
C LYS A 104 -3.80 -2.82 -10.37
N ILE A 105 -4.29 -2.36 -9.23
CA ILE A 105 -3.46 -1.87 -8.12
C ILE A 105 -3.52 -2.86 -6.96
N VAL A 106 -2.36 -3.20 -6.41
CA VAL A 106 -2.23 -3.93 -5.15
C VAL A 106 -1.53 -3.04 -4.13
N LEU A 107 -2.03 -3.01 -2.91
CA LEU A 107 -1.43 -2.26 -1.81
C LEU A 107 -0.88 -3.26 -0.77
N VAL A 108 0.37 -3.09 -0.36
CA VAL A 108 1.00 -3.91 0.68
C VAL A 108 1.59 -3.00 1.75
N GLY A 109 1.10 -3.07 2.97
CA GLY A 109 1.56 -2.25 4.08
C GLY A 109 2.03 -3.09 5.27
N TYR A 110 3.17 -2.72 5.85
CA TYR A 110 3.69 -3.37 7.06
C TYR A 110 3.71 -2.39 8.24
N SER A 111 3.16 -2.78 9.40
CA SER A 111 3.09 -1.95 10.61
C SER A 111 2.43 -0.58 10.36
N GLN A 112 3.12 0.54 10.60
CA GLN A 112 2.68 1.89 10.21
C GLN A 112 2.33 1.99 8.72
N GLY A 113 3.03 1.26 7.85
CA GLY A 113 2.69 1.11 6.43
C GLY A 113 1.32 0.46 6.22
N GLY A 114 0.91 -0.47 7.09
CA GLY A 114 -0.44 -1.03 7.12
C GLY A 114 -1.49 0.00 7.52
N GLN A 115 -1.20 0.81 8.54
CA GLN A 115 -2.09 1.89 9.02
C GLN A 115 -2.38 2.92 7.92
N ILE A 116 -1.37 3.36 7.18
CA ILE A 116 -1.58 4.37 6.12
C ILE A 116 -2.34 3.81 4.91
N MET A 117 -2.23 2.50 4.63
CA MET A 117 -3.05 1.83 3.62
C MET A 117 -4.50 1.65 4.10
N ASP A 118 -4.70 1.31 5.37
CA ASP A 118 -6.02 1.21 6.02
C ASP A 118 -6.79 2.54 5.92
N ASN A 119 -6.14 3.64 6.33
CA ASN A 119 -6.72 4.97 6.21
C ASN A 119 -7.16 5.28 4.78
N ASN A 120 -6.38 4.87 3.77
CA ASN A 120 -6.66 5.14 2.36
C ASN A 120 -7.81 4.32 1.76
N ILE A 121 -7.93 3.04 2.12
CA ILE A 121 -8.94 2.15 1.51
C ILE A 121 -10.23 2.07 2.33
N CYS A 122 -10.15 2.29 3.64
CA CYS A 122 -11.29 2.17 4.55
C CYS A 122 -11.83 3.50 5.07
N GLY A 123 -11.11 4.62 4.89
CA GLY A 123 -11.49 5.90 5.49
C GLY A 123 -11.55 5.80 7.00
N GLY A 124 -12.54 6.41 7.65
CA GLY A 124 -12.74 6.42 9.10
C GLY A 124 -11.65 7.18 9.87
N PRO A 125 -11.99 7.90 10.95
CA PRO A 125 -11.03 8.77 11.61
C PRO A 125 -9.84 7.99 12.17
N ASP A 126 -8.67 8.61 12.16
CA ASP A 126 -7.43 8.15 12.79
C ASP A 126 -6.96 9.17 13.82
N ASN A 127 -7.45 9.01 15.05
CA ASN A 127 -7.10 9.92 16.15
C ASN A 127 -5.60 9.89 16.47
N GLY A 128 -4.95 8.72 16.35
CA GLY A 128 -3.51 8.57 16.56
C GLY A 128 -2.69 9.36 15.54
N ALA A 129 -3.21 9.51 14.32
CA ALA A 129 -2.65 10.35 13.26
C ALA A 129 -3.24 11.78 13.19
N GLY A 130 -4.16 12.15 14.09
CA GLY A 130 -4.85 13.44 14.04
C GLY A 130 -5.70 13.66 12.78
N ILE A 131 -6.21 12.59 12.17
CA ILE A 131 -7.11 12.62 11.00
C ILE A 131 -8.55 12.51 11.50
N SER A 132 -9.29 13.62 11.43
CA SER A 132 -10.70 13.67 11.82
C SER A 132 -11.66 13.36 10.69
N ASP A 133 -11.25 13.56 9.43
CA ASP A 133 -12.05 13.21 8.26
C ASP A 133 -12.19 11.69 8.16
N ALA A 134 -13.43 11.23 8.08
CA ALA A 134 -13.78 9.82 8.00
C ALA A 134 -14.00 9.32 6.58
N SER A 135 -13.90 10.20 5.58
CA SER A 135 -14.04 9.82 4.17
C SER A 135 -12.88 8.94 3.69
N VAL A 136 -13.11 8.17 2.63
CA VAL A 136 -12.06 7.41 1.93
C VAL A 136 -11.19 8.41 1.15
N PRO A 137 -9.88 8.54 1.43
CA PRO A 137 -9.01 9.52 0.76
C PRO A 137 -8.76 9.25 -0.72
N LEU A 138 -8.73 7.97 -1.13
CA LEU A 138 -8.53 7.60 -2.53
C LEU A 138 -9.73 8.03 -3.38
N SER A 139 -9.47 8.43 -4.63
CA SER A 139 -10.54 8.72 -5.58
C SER A 139 -11.36 7.46 -5.86
N ALA A 140 -12.63 7.60 -6.23
CA ALA A 140 -13.47 6.46 -6.59
C ALA A 140 -12.86 5.62 -7.73
N SER A 141 -12.22 6.27 -8.71
CA SER A 141 -11.54 5.58 -9.82
C SER A 141 -10.31 4.79 -9.36
N ALA A 142 -9.53 5.34 -8.42
CA ALA A 142 -8.40 4.64 -7.82
C ALA A 142 -8.87 3.46 -6.97
N VAL A 143 -9.89 3.65 -6.13
CA VAL A 143 -10.52 2.58 -5.34
C VAL A 143 -10.99 1.45 -6.24
N GLN A 144 -11.62 1.76 -7.39
CA GLN A 144 -12.05 0.75 -8.35
C GLN A 144 -10.88 -0.09 -8.89
N GLN A 145 -9.71 0.51 -9.09
CA GLN A 145 -8.53 -0.19 -9.57
C GLN A 145 -7.70 -0.87 -8.48
N VAL A 146 -7.83 -0.48 -7.21
CA VAL A 146 -7.33 -1.28 -6.10
C VAL A 146 -8.12 -2.61 -6.06
N LYS A 147 -7.40 -3.72 -6.28
CA LYS A 147 -7.97 -5.08 -6.28
C LYS A 147 -7.74 -5.82 -4.98
N ALA A 148 -6.56 -5.63 -4.38
CA ALA A 148 -6.20 -6.25 -3.11
C ALA A 148 -5.37 -5.30 -2.24
N VAL A 149 -5.62 -5.36 -0.94
CA VAL A 149 -4.87 -4.64 0.10
C VAL A 149 -4.47 -5.62 1.19
N ILE A 150 -3.17 -5.78 1.38
CA ILE A 150 -2.58 -6.62 2.42
C ILE A 150 -1.96 -5.72 3.48
N MET A 151 -2.34 -5.93 4.74
CA MET A 151 -1.80 -5.19 5.87
C MET A 151 -1.25 -6.18 6.90
N LEU A 152 0.04 -6.08 7.19
CA LEU A 152 0.77 -7.02 8.04
C LEU A 152 1.13 -6.28 9.33
N GLY A 153 0.57 -6.70 10.47
CA GLY A 153 0.81 -6.03 11.75
C GLY A 153 0.21 -4.63 11.84
N ASN A 154 -0.94 -4.36 11.21
CA ASN A 154 -1.56 -3.03 11.25
C ASN A 154 -1.98 -2.62 12.67
N PRO A 155 -1.44 -1.52 13.25
CA PRO A 155 -1.83 -1.01 14.58
C PRO A 155 -3.31 -0.67 14.74
N ARG A 156 -4.04 -0.52 13.62
CA ARG A 156 -5.47 -0.24 13.60
C ARG A 156 -6.33 -1.50 13.70
N PHE A 157 -5.72 -2.69 13.74
CA PHE A 157 -6.45 -3.95 13.89
C PHE A 157 -7.33 -3.94 15.15
N VAL A 158 -8.53 -4.49 15.01
CA VAL A 158 -9.43 -4.83 16.10
C VAL A 158 -10.07 -6.18 15.79
N SER A 159 -10.23 -7.01 16.82
CA SER A 159 -10.88 -8.32 16.69
C SER A 159 -12.32 -8.18 16.20
N GLY A 160 -12.76 -9.14 15.39
CA GLY A 160 -14.12 -9.20 14.83
C GLY A 160 -14.27 -8.60 13.43
N LEU A 161 -13.21 -8.01 12.86
CA LEU A 161 -13.22 -7.59 11.45
C LEU A 161 -13.31 -8.83 10.53
N PRO A 162 -14.21 -8.86 9.54
CA PRO A 162 -14.40 -10.02 8.66
C PRO A 162 -13.20 -10.28 7.72
N TYR A 163 -12.32 -9.29 7.58
CA TYR A 163 -11.07 -9.34 6.83
C TYR A 163 -9.82 -9.48 7.74
N GLY A 164 -10.02 -9.74 9.04
CA GLY A 164 -8.95 -10.05 9.97
C GLY A 164 -8.53 -11.52 9.88
N VAL A 165 -7.23 -11.77 9.71
CA VAL A 165 -6.62 -13.09 9.68
C VAL A 165 -5.57 -13.19 10.79
N GLY A 166 -5.56 -14.32 11.50
CA GLY A 166 -4.60 -14.60 12.57
C GLY A 166 -5.26 -14.84 13.91
N THR A 167 -4.43 -14.85 14.94
CA THR A 167 -4.80 -15.30 16.29
C THR A 167 -5.20 -14.18 17.24
N CYS A 168 -4.99 -12.91 16.88
CA CYS A 168 -5.32 -11.79 17.75
C CYS A 168 -6.84 -11.75 18.05
N LYS A 169 -7.20 -11.68 19.34
CA LYS A 169 -8.59 -11.50 19.83
C LYS A 169 -8.80 -10.17 20.57
N ALA A 170 -7.81 -9.28 20.52
CA ALA A 170 -7.84 -7.95 21.12
C ALA A 170 -7.82 -6.85 20.03
N GLY A 171 -6.96 -5.85 20.15
CA GLY A 171 -6.72 -4.81 19.15
C GLY A 171 -5.39 -4.13 19.39
N GLY A 172 -4.94 -3.36 18.39
CA GLY A 172 -3.70 -2.61 18.46
C GLY A 172 -3.82 -1.28 19.19
N PHE A 173 -2.73 -0.54 19.30
CA PHE A 173 -2.72 0.73 20.03
C PHE A 173 -3.57 1.84 19.37
N ASP A 174 -3.80 1.75 18.06
CA ASP A 174 -4.64 2.66 17.27
C ASP A 174 -5.89 1.95 16.71
N ALA A 175 -6.35 0.89 17.41
CA ALA A 175 -7.44 0.04 17.00
C ALA A 175 -8.65 0.82 16.45
N ARG A 176 -9.24 0.32 15.36
CA ARG A 176 -10.54 0.78 14.88
C ARG A 176 -11.60 0.62 15.98
N PRO A 177 -12.67 1.43 15.96
CA PRO A 177 -13.82 1.20 16.83
C PRO A 177 -14.37 -0.23 16.67
N ALA A 178 -14.83 -0.83 17.76
CA ALA A 178 -15.49 -2.13 17.69
C ALA A 178 -16.71 -2.06 16.73
N GLY A 179 -16.82 -3.03 15.83
CA GLY A 179 -17.87 -3.05 14.81
C GLY A 179 -17.63 -2.10 13.62
N PHE A 180 -16.46 -1.46 13.51
CA PHE A 180 -16.09 -0.72 12.31
C PHE A 180 -16.18 -1.61 11.06
N SER A 181 -16.70 -1.04 9.98
CA SER A 181 -16.80 -1.71 8.69
C SER A 181 -16.12 -0.86 7.62
N CYS A 182 -15.12 -1.44 6.96
CA CYS A 182 -14.49 -0.86 5.79
C CYS A 182 -15.47 -0.88 4.60
N PRO A 183 -15.70 0.25 3.89
CA PRO A 183 -16.54 0.27 2.68
C PRO A 183 -16.03 -0.65 1.55
N ASN A 184 -14.74 -0.99 1.58
CA ASN A 184 -14.05 -1.83 0.60
C ASN A 184 -13.51 -3.13 1.23
N ALA A 185 -14.21 -3.65 2.24
CA ALA A 185 -13.80 -4.80 3.05
C ALA A 185 -13.45 -6.05 2.23
N ASP A 186 -14.12 -6.26 1.09
CA ASP A 186 -13.91 -7.41 0.21
C ASP A 186 -12.52 -7.43 -0.45
N LYS A 187 -11.80 -6.30 -0.46
CA LYS A 187 -10.46 -6.14 -1.04
C LYS A 187 -9.35 -6.25 -0.01
N VAL A 188 -9.68 -6.37 1.28
CA VAL A 188 -8.73 -6.20 2.38
C VAL A 188 -8.43 -7.53 3.05
N GLN A 189 -7.18 -7.73 3.46
CA GLN A 189 -6.81 -8.66 4.52
C GLN A 189 -5.82 -8.01 5.48
N ILE A 190 -6.10 -8.13 6.77
CA ILE A 190 -5.23 -7.66 7.85
C ILE A 190 -4.75 -8.87 8.64
N TYR A 191 -3.44 -9.05 8.71
CA TYR A 191 -2.79 -10.14 9.43
C TYR A 191 -2.30 -9.64 10.78
N CYS A 192 -2.79 -10.24 11.87
CA CYS A 192 -2.41 -9.89 13.22
C CYS A 192 -2.55 -11.07 14.19
N ASP A 193 -1.52 -11.29 15.00
CA ASP A 193 -1.46 -12.39 15.95
C ASP A 193 -1.42 -11.94 17.40
N SER A 194 -1.81 -12.84 18.31
CA SER A 194 -1.95 -12.57 19.74
C SER A 194 -0.64 -12.18 20.44
N GLN A 195 0.51 -12.59 19.88
CA GLN A 195 1.84 -12.32 20.39
C GLN A 195 2.30 -10.88 20.11
N ASP A 196 1.68 -10.22 19.13
CA ASP A 196 2.09 -8.92 18.63
C ASP A 196 1.75 -7.79 19.62
N PRO A 197 2.71 -6.94 20.01
CA PRO A 197 2.47 -5.84 20.95
C PRO A 197 1.91 -4.57 20.30
N PHE A 198 1.80 -4.50 18.97
CA PHE A 198 1.42 -3.30 18.23
C PHE A 198 0.05 -3.39 17.58
N CYS A 199 -0.21 -4.49 16.83
CA CYS A 199 -1.53 -4.74 16.23
C CYS A 199 -2.46 -5.51 17.18
N CYS A 200 -1.90 -6.11 18.22
CA CYS A 200 -2.62 -6.76 19.31
C CYS A 200 -2.11 -6.20 20.64
N ASN A 201 -2.35 -6.93 21.73
CA ASN A 201 -1.90 -6.60 23.08
C ASN A 201 -0.90 -7.62 23.64
N GLY A 202 -0.12 -8.26 22.75
CA GLY A 202 0.93 -9.19 23.11
C GLY A 202 2.20 -8.51 23.63
N ASN A 203 3.30 -9.23 23.63
CA ASN A 203 4.58 -8.77 24.17
C ASN A 203 5.82 -9.25 23.40
N ASP A 204 5.64 -9.83 22.21
CA ASP A 204 6.72 -10.32 21.36
C ASP A 204 6.89 -9.43 20.12
N SER A 205 7.79 -8.44 20.23
CA SER A 205 8.11 -7.56 19.11
C SER A 205 8.81 -8.29 17.95
N ALA A 206 9.40 -9.46 18.17
CA ALA A 206 10.00 -10.24 17.09
C ALA A 206 8.91 -10.90 16.23
N HIS A 207 7.81 -11.36 16.84
CA HIS A 207 6.64 -11.89 16.12
C HIS A 207 6.07 -10.86 15.14
N HIS A 208 6.04 -9.58 15.52
CA HIS A 208 5.58 -8.49 14.64
C HIS A 208 6.35 -8.43 13.31
N GLN A 209 7.58 -8.93 13.23
CA GLN A 209 8.44 -8.88 12.03
C GLN A 209 8.35 -10.14 11.16
N GLN A 210 7.49 -11.11 11.52
CA GLN A 210 7.47 -12.43 10.88
C GLN A 210 6.28 -12.65 9.94
N TYR A 211 5.39 -11.68 9.78
CA TYR A 211 4.11 -11.91 9.09
C TYR A 211 4.24 -12.35 7.64
N VAL A 212 5.23 -11.90 6.87
CA VAL A 212 5.44 -12.43 5.52
C VAL A 212 5.90 -13.88 5.55
N THR A 213 6.70 -14.28 6.55
CA THR A 213 7.13 -15.68 6.71
C THR A 213 5.94 -16.56 7.07
N ILE A 214 5.06 -16.09 7.96
CA ILE A 214 3.90 -16.85 8.45
C ILE A 214 2.77 -16.89 7.41
N TYR A 215 2.45 -15.75 6.81
CA TYR A 215 1.24 -15.56 6.00
C TYR A 215 1.50 -15.18 4.54
N GLY A 216 2.75 -15.02 4.09
CA GLY A 216 3.05 -14.56 2.73
C GLY A 216 2.38 -15.39 1.63
N SER A 217 2.37 -16.72 1.78
CA SER A 217 1.66 -17.60 0.83
C SER A 217 0.14 -17.36 0.82
N GLN A 218 -0.48 -17.20 1.99
CA GLN A 218 -1.90 -16.91 2.10
C GLN A 218 -2.26 -15.52 1.53
N ALA A 219 -1.42 -14.52 1.80
CA ALA A 219 -1.58 -13.17 1.28
C ALA A 219 -1.46 -13.16 -0.25
N LEU A 220 -0.48 -13.87 -0.81
CA LEU A 220 -0.33 -14.02 -2.26
C LEU A 220 -1.56 -14.73 -2.88
N GLN A 221 -2.07 -15.78 -2.24
CA GLN A 221 -3.29 -16.46 -2.70
C GLN A 221 -4.50 -15.52 -2.75
N PHE A 222 -4.67 -14.68 -1.71
CA PHE A 222 -5.72 -13.67 -1.72
C PHE A 222 -5.54 -12.66 -2.84
N VAL A 223 -4.33 -12.10 -3.02
CA VAL A 223 -4.02 -11.19 -4.12
C VAL A 223 -4.37 -11.82 -5.47
N ASN A 224 -3.94 -13.07 -5.70
CA ASN A 224 -4.22 -13.80 -6.94
C ASN A 224 -5.71 -14.04 -7.17
N SER A 225 -6.51 -14.19 -6.11
CA SER A 225 -7.97 -14.34 -6.23
C SER A 225 -8.70 -13.04 -6.62
N LYS A 226 -8.02 -11.89 -6.55
CA LYS A 226 -8.58 -10.55 -6.81
C LYS A 226 -8.14 -9.93 -8.14
N LEU A 227 -7.01 -10.38 -8.68
CA LEU A 227 -6.43 -9.92 -9.94
C LEU A 227 -7.09 -10.59 -11.16
#